data_AF-X1G9G5-F1
#
_entry.id   AF-X1G9G5-F1
#
_cell.length_a   1.000
_cell.length_b   1.000
_cell.length_c   1.000
_cell.angle_alpha   90.00
_cell.angle_beta   90.00
_cell.angle_gamma   90.00
#
_symmetry.space_group_name_H-M   'P 1'
#
loop_
_entity.id
_entity.type
_entity.pdbx_description
1 polymer ?
#
loop_
_entity_poly.entity_id
_entity_poly.type
_entity_poly.pdbx_seq_one_letter_code
_entity_poly.pdbx_strand_id
1 'polypeptide(L)'
;MEKADNLIIGGGMTYTFIKAMGGNIGSSLCEEDKLDLARDLIAKAKDKGVQLLLPVDNVVADKFENEAATQTTSIDEVPEGWMGLDIGPESIQKFNEVIAESKTILWNGPMGVFEMENFQNGTKSIALA
;
A
#
# COMPACT_ATOMS: atom_id res chain seq x y z
N MET A 1 -14.74 9.30 1.30
CA MET A 1 -14.95 9.12 2.76
C MET A 1 -16.39 9.24 3.24
N GLU A 2 -17.39 9.54 2.39
CA GLU A 2 -18.79 9.62 2.82
C GLU A 2 -19.65 8.44 2.40
N LYS A 3 -19.07 7.51 1.63
CA LYS A 3 -19.81 6.45 0.93
C LYS A 3 -19.24 5.04 1.12
N ALA A 4 -18.08 4.92 1.77
CA ALA A 4 -17.37 3.66 1.93
C ALA A 4 -17.12 3.42 3.42
N ASP A 5 -17.37 2.21 3.87
CA ASP A 5 -17.10 1.75 5.24
C ASP A 5 -15.60 1.48 5.42
N ASN A 6 -15.00 0.83 4.41
CA ASN A 6 -13.59 0.48 4.35
C ASN A 6 -12.91 1.20 3.19
N LEU A 7 -11.69 1.67 3.39
CA LEU A 7 -10.84 2.26 2.37
C LEU A 7 -9.45 1.62 2.43
N ILE A 8 -9.12 0.80 1.44
CA ILE A 8 -7.78 0.24 1.27
C ILE A 8 -6.98 1.17 0.36
N ILE A 9 -5.78 1.55 0.78
CA ILE A 9 -4.81 2.26 -0.07
C ILE A 9 -3.67 1.32 -0.41
N GLY A 10 -3.26 1.29 -1.67
CA GLY A 10 -2.20 0.45 -2.19
C GLY A 10 -1.26 1.20 -3.13
N GLY A 11 -0.35 0.46 -3.76
CA GLY A 11 0.59 1.02 -4.73
C GLY A 11 1.50 2.10 -4.16
N GLY A 12 2.10 2.90 -5.04
CA GLY A 12 3.04 3.96 -4.65
C GLY A 12 2.45 5.02 -3.71
N MET A 13 1.14 5.26 -3.78
CA MET A 13 0.46 6.23 -2.90
C MET A 13 0.63 5.87 -1.42
N THR A 14 0.73 4.58 -1.10
CA THR A 14 0.96 4.07 0.26
C THR A 14 2.10 4.80 0.95
N TYR A 15 3.23 4.98 0.28
CA TYR A 15 4.45 5.48 0.92
C TYR A 15 4.33 6.95 1.32
N THR A 16 3.52 7.74 0.61
CA THR A 16 3.17 9.10 1.05
C THR A 16 2.42 9.07 2.39
N PHE A 17 1.47 8.15 2.58
CA PHE A 17 0.74 7.99 3.85
C PHE A 17 1.65 7.49 4.97
N ILE A 18 2.50 6.50 4.69
CA ILE A 18 3.43 5.93 5.68
C ILE A 18 4.46 6.98 6.12
N LYS A 19 5.05 7.73 5.18
CA LYS A 19 5.96 8.83 5.51
C LYS A 19 5.24 9.95 6.29
N ALA A 20 3.99 10.24 5.95
CA ALA A 20 3.18 11.23 6.68
C ALA A 20 2.94 10.82 8.15
N MET A 21 2.87 9.51 8.43
CA MET A 21 2.77 8.90 9.76
C MET A 21 4.13 8.77 10.48
N GLY A 22 5.25 9.12 9.83
CA GLY A 22 6.59 9.07 10.40
C GLY A 22 7.38 7.77 10.11
N GLY A 23 6.87 6.90 9.23
CA GLY A 23 7.55 5.68 8.83
C GLY A 23 8.72 5.93 7.86
N ASN A 24 9.68 5.01 7.84
CA ASN A 24 10.80 5.02 6.89
C ASN A 24 10.42 4.26 5.62
N ILE A 25 10.51 4.93 4.48
CA ILE A 25 10.09 4.41 3.17
C ILE A 25 11.26 4.17 2.21
N GLY A 26 12.51 4.34 2.64
CA GLY A 26 13.69 4.24 1.79
C GLY A 26 13.57 5.16 0.56
N SER A 27 13.79 4.58 -0.62
CA SER A 27 13.70 5.23 -1.94
C SER A 27 12.32 5.07 -2.60
N SER A 28 11.28 4.65 -1.86
CA SER A 28 9.95 4.44 -2.42
C SER A 28 9.30 5.75 -2.93
N LEU A 29 8.41 5.62 -3.91
CA LEU A 29 7.73 6.77 -4.52
C LEU A 29 6.93 7.56 -3.48
N CYS A 30 7.22 8.84 -3.33
CA CYS A 30 6.53 9.70 -2.36
C CYS A 30 6.26 11.08 -2.96
N GLU A 31 5.04 11.57 -2.77
CA GLU A 31 4.65 12.94 -3.11
C GLU A 31 4.82 13.82 -1.87
N GLU A 32 5.99 14.43 -1.69
CA GLU A 32 6.31 15.19 -0.46
C GLU A 32 5.40 16.41 -0.23
N ASP A 33 4.89 17.01 -1.30
CA ASP A 33 3.94 18.13 -1.22
C ASP A 33 2.52 17.69 -0.80
N LYS A 34 2.27 16.38 -0.67
CA LYS A 34 0.99 15.80 -0.27
C LYS A 34 0.98 15.22 1.14
N LEU A 35 2.06 15.34 1.90
CA LEU A 35 2.14 14.77 3.26
C LEU A 35 1.07 15.34 4.19
N ASP A 36 0.82 16.64 4.17
CA ASP A 36 -0.24 17.26 4.98
C ASP A 36 -1.63 16.78 4.57
N LEU A 37 -1.87 16.66 3.26
CA LEU A 37 -3.11 16.10 2.74
C LEU A 37 -3.31 14.65 3.21
N ALA A 38 -2.26 13.82 3.20
CA ALA A 38 -2.33 12.45 3.70
C ALA A 38 -2.71 12.40 5.19
N ARG A 39 -2.12 13.27 6.02
CA ARG A 39 -2.47 13.39 7.45
C ARG A 39 -3.93 13.80 7.65
N ASP A 40 -4.40 14.79 6.89
CA ASP A 40 -5.79 15.24 6.93
C ASP A 40 -6.76 14.13 6.53
N LEU A 41 -6.42 13.34 5.51
CA LEU A 41 -7.22 12.21 5.08
C LEU A 41 -7.27 11.10 6.15
N ILE A 42 -6.14 10.78 6.80
CA ILE A 42 -6.11 9.82 7.91
C ILE A 42 -7.02 10.29 9.06
N ALA A 43 -6.90 11.56 9.46
CA ALA A 43 -7.75 12.14 10.51
C ALA A 43 -9.23 12.10 10.13
N LYS A 44 -9.56 12.49 8.89
CA LYS A 44 -10.92 12.46 8.36
C LYS A 44 -11.50 11.04 8.29
N ALA A 45 -10.69 10.02 8.05
CA ALA A 45 -11.11 8.62 8.11
C ALA A 45 -11.65 8.29 9.49
N LYS A 46 -10.83 8.59 10.49
CA LYS A 46 -11.09 8.32 11.90
C LYS A 46 -12.33 9.05 12.37
N ASP A 47 -12.45 10.35 12.07
CA ASP A 47 -13.60 11.17 12.47
C ASP A 47 -14.92 10.67 11.86
N LYS A 48 -14.86 10.08 10.67
CA LYS A 48 -16.04 9.52 9.99
C LYS A 48 -16.28 8.04 10.27
N GLY A 49 -15.45 7.40 11.10
CA GLY A 49 -15.54 5.97 11.38
C GLY A 49 -15.25 5.08 10.16
N VAL A 50 -14.57 5.60 9.14
CA VAL A 50 -14.15 4.82 7.97
C VAL A 50 -12.88 4.07 8.34
N GLN A 51 -12.87 2.75 8.12
CA GLN A 51 -11.68 1.94 8.33
C GLN A 51 -10.70 2.18 7.19
N LEU A 52 -9.68 3.01 7.43
CA LEU A 52 -8.57 3.21 6.51
C LEU A 52 -7.52 2.11 6.73
N LEU A 53 -7.29 1.29 5.72
CA LEU A 53 -6.29 0.22 5.73
C LEU A 53 -5.12 0.59 4.82
N LEU A 54 -3.92 0.56 5.39
CA LEU A 54 -2.66 0.65 4.67
C LEU A 54 -1.96 -0.71 4.73
N PRO A 55 -1.08 -1.04 3.77
CA PRO A 55 -0.23 -2.21 3.84
C PRO A 55 0.59 -2.17 5.14
N VAL A 56 0.84 -3.33 5.72
CA VAL A 56 1.67 -3.49 6.94
C VAL A 56 3.05 -4.04 6.60
N ASP A 57 3.19 -4.66 5.44
CA ASP A 57 4.41 -5.19 4.87
C ASP A 57 4.42 -4.97 3.35
N ASN A 58 5.61 -5.00 2.77
CA ASN A 58 5.82 -4.81 1.33
C ASN A 58 6.92 -5.70 0.79
N VAL A 59 6.85 -5.96 -0.51
CA VAL A 59 7.98 -6.48 -1.29
C VAL A 59 8.79 -5.28 -1.77
N VAL A 60 10.04 -5.22 -1.34
CA VAL A 60 10.98 -4.15 -1.71
C VAL A 60 12.06 -4.67 -2.63
N ALA A 61 12.60 -3.79 -3.47
CA ALA A 61 13.70 -4.07 -4.38
C ALA A 61 14.80 -3.01 -4.28
N ASP A 62 16.04 -3.40 -4.60
CA ASP A 62 17.18 -2.48 -4.66
C ASP A 62 17.19 -1.62 -5.94
N LYS A 63 16.38 -1.98 -6.95
CA LYS A 63 16.21 -1.27 -8.22
C LYS A 63 14.78 -1.42 -8.76
N PHE A 64 14.38 -0.47 -9.61
CA PHE A 64 13.12 -0.54 -10.37
C PHE A 64 13.27 -1.43 -11.61
N GLU A 65 13.50 -2.72 -11.41
CA GLU A 65 13.70 -3.70 -12.49
C GLU A 65 13.10 -5.04 -12.06
N ASN A 66 12.56 -5.82 -13.00
CA ASN A 66 11.94 -7.11 -12.70
C ASN A 66 12.90 -8.05 -11.95
N GLU A 67 14.18 -8.09 -12.33
CA GLU A 67 15.18 -9.01 -11.77
C GLU A 67 16.05 -8.41 -10.67
N ALA A 68 15.59 -7.32 -10.05
CA ALA A 68 16.25 -6.71 -8.90
C ALA A 68 16.34 -7.69 -7.72
N ALA A 69 17.26 -7.44 -6.79
CA ALA A 69 17.27 -8.17 -5.53
C ALA A 69 16.02 -7.78 -4.74
N THR A 70 15.31 -8.75 -4.18
CA THR A 70 14.06 -8.52 -3.45
C THR A 70 14.13 -9.02 -2.01
N GLN A 71 13.36 -8.38 -1.14
CA GLN A 71 13.08 -8.86 0.22
C GLN A 71 11.70 -8.35 0.66
N THR A 72 11.18 -8.93 1.74
CA THR A 72 9.95 -8.45 2.38
C THR A 72 10.30 -7.73 3.67
N THR A 73 9.73 -6.55 3.87
CA THR A 73 9.96 -5.72 5.07
C THR A 73 8.65 -5.23 5.64
N SER A 74 8.67 -4.79 6.91
CA SER A 74 7.59 -3.96 7.44
C SER A 74 7.48 -2.68 6.60
N ILE A 75 6.25 -2.21 6.40
CA ILE A 75 5.96 -1.09 5.48
C ILE A 75 6.68 0.22 5.86
N ASP A 76 6.99 0.38 7.13
CA ASP A 76 7.58 1.56 7.77
C ASP A 76 9.07 1.40 8.12
N GLU A 77 9.70 0.30 7.69
CA GLU A 77 11.11 -0.01 7.93
C GLU A 77 11.85 -0.34 6.62
N VAL A 78 11.50 0.33 5.51
CA VAL A 78 12.14 0.08 4.22
C VAL A 78 13.61 0.53 4.26
N PRO A 79 14.57 -0.37 3.91
CA PRO A 79 16.00 -0.04 3.96
C PRO A 79 16.39 1.12 3.03
N GLU A 80 17.42 1.88 3.41
CA GLU A 80 17.96 2.93 2.56
C GLU A 80 18.44 2.37 1.20
N GLY A 81 18.09 3.05 0.11
CA GLY A 81 18.39 2.60 -1.25
C GLY A 81 17.37 1.60 -1.82
N TRP A 82 16.51 1.00 -0.99
CA TRP A 82 15.47 0.08 -1.43
C TRP A 82 14.13 0.80 -1.61
N MET A 83 13.26 0.26 -2.46
CA MET A 83 11.93 0.80 -2.74
C MET A 83 10.88 -0.29 -2.75
N GLY A 84 9.71 -0.01 -2.20
CA GLY A 84 8.60 -0.94 -2.21
C GLY A 84 7.86 -0.94 -3.54
N LEU A 85 7.71 -2.14 -4.13
CA LEU A 85 7.16 -2.32 -5.48
C LEU A 85 5.90 -3.18 -5.51
N ASP A 86 5.55 -3.88 -4.44
CA ASP A 86 4.28 -4.59 -4.27
C ASP A 86 3.94 -4.72 -2.77
N ILE A 87 2.70 -5.08 -2.45
CA ILE A 87 2.31 -5.39 -1.07
C ILE A 87 2.84 -6.76 -0.63
N GLY A 88 3.14 -6.90 0.66
CA GLY A 88 3.62 -8.14 1.24
C GLY A 88 2.50 -9.14 1.57
N PRO A 89 2.87 -10.38 1.93
CA PRO A 89 1.93 -11.46 2.23
C PRO A 89 0.96 -11.14 3.39
N GLU A 90 1.39 -10.41 4.43
CA GLU A 90 0.52 -10.08 5.55
C GLU A 90 -0.57 -9.07 5.14
N SER A 91 -0.19 -8.07 4.33
CA SER A 91 -1.11 -7.10 3.75
C SER A 91 -2.11 -7.76 2.81
N ILE A 92 -1.66 -8.70 1.97
CA ILE A 92 -2.53 -9.49 1.09
C ILE A 92 -3.59 -10.21 1.92
N GLN A 93 -3.18 -10.91 2.99
CA GLN A 93 -4.13 -11.63 3.84
C GLN A 93 -5.18 -10.69 4.43
N LYS A 94 -4.76 -9.59 5.06
CA LYS A 94 -5.68 -8.63 5.70
C LYS A 94 -6.64 -8.00 4.70
N PHE A 95 -6.17 -7.66 3.51
CA PHE A 95 -7.00 -7.05 2.49
C PHE A 95 -8.00 -8.05 1.91
N ASN A 96 -7.59 -9.31 1.70
CA ASN A 96 -8.49 -10.36 1.24
C ASN A 96 -9.62 -10.64 2.24
N GLU A 97 -9.33 -10.61 3.54
CA GLU A 97 -10.36 -10.75 4.59
C GLU A 97 -11.41 -9.63 4.48
N VAL A 98 -10.96 -8.36 4.39
CA VAL A 98 -11.86 -7.21 4.24
C VAL A 98 -12.66 -7.27 2.94
N ILE A 99 -12.04 -7.71 1.84
CA ILE A 99 -12.68 -7.85 0.53
C ILE A 99 -13.76 -8.93 0.58
N ALA A 100 -13.47 -10.10 1.15
CA ALA A 100 -14.42 -11.21 1.25
C ALA A 100 -15.65 -10.87 2.08
N GLU A 101 -15.50 -9.99 3.09
CA GLU A 101 -16.60 -9.49 3.92
C GLU A 101 -17.38 -8.33 3.26
N SER A 102 -16.83 -7.73 2.19
CA SER A 102 -17.41 -6.57 1.53
C SER A 102 -18.51 -6.94 0.53
N LYS A 103 -19.67 -6.29 0.65
CA LYS A 103 -20.82 -6.52 -0.25
C LYS A 103 -20.74 -5.77 -1.57
N THR A 104 -19.93 -4.72 -1.63
CA THR A 104 -19.77 -3.87 -2.81
C THR A 104 -18.35 -3.33 -2.81
N ILE A 105 -17.67 -3.48 -3.94
CA ILE A 105 -16.27 -3.12 -4.09
C ILE A 105 -16.15 -2.17 -5.27
N LEU A 106 -15.44 -1.07 -5.04
CA LEU A 106 -14.95 -0.18 -6.09
C LEU A 106 -13.43 -0.24 -6.03
N TRP A 107 -12.82 -0.83 -7.05
CA TRP A 107 -11.37 -0.95 -7.14
C TRP A 107 -10.81 -0.08 -8.27
N ASN A 108 -9.87 0.79 -7.94
CA ASN A 108 -9.17 1.64 -8.90
C ASN A 108 -7.69 1.75 -8.52
N GLY A 109 -6.83 1.13 -9.33
CA GLY A 109 -5.37 1.19 -9.19
C GLY A 109 -4.77 -0.13 -8.66
N PRO A 110 -3.64 -0.59 -9.21
CA PRO A 110 -2.98 -1.82 -8.77
C PRO A 110 -2.33 -1.67 -7.39
N MET A 111 -1.93 -2.78 -6.79
CA MET A 111 -1.25 -2.81 -5.49
C MET A 111 0.28 -2.65 -5.59
N GLY A 112 0.83 -2.92 -6.77
CA GLY A 112 2.26 -2.89 -7.06
C GLY A 112 2.52 -2.63 -8.54
N VAL A 113 3.78 -2.75 -8.95
CA VAL A 113 4.25 -2.62 -10.34
C VAL A 113 3.92 -3.90 -11.10
N PHE A 114 2.62 -4.14 -11.30
CA PHE A 114 2.09 -5.41 -11.79
C PHE A 114 2.53 -5.78 -13.22
N GLU A 115 3.08 -4.83 -13.96
CA GLU A 115 3.71 -5.05 -15.27
C GLU A 115 4.99 -5.90 -15.16
N MET A 116 5.57 -6.02 -13.97
CA MET A 116 6.74 -6.84 -13.66
C MET A 116 6.31 -8.11 -12.92
N GLU A 117 6.70 -9.28 -13.43
CA GLU A 117 6.30 -10.59 -12.91
C GLU A 117 6.64 -10.78 -11.42
N ASN A 118 7.74 -10.21 -10.95
CA ASN A 118 8.17 -10.30 -9.56
C ASN A 118 7.42 -9.34 -8.60
N PHE A 119 6.61 -8.40 -9.14
CA PHE A 119 5.89 -7.38 -8.36
C PHE A 119 4.38 -7.33 -8.68
N GLN A 120 3.83 -8.41 -9.25
CA GLN A 120 2.41 -8.52 -9.60
C GLN A 120 1.57 -9.31 -8.60
N ASN A 121 2.20 -9.99 -7.64
CA ASN A 121 1.54 -10.97 -6.79
C ASN A 121 0.44 -10.33 -5.92
N GLY A 122 0.70 -9.18 -5.31
CA GLY A 122 -0.26 -8.45 -4.51
C GLY A 122 -1.45 -8.00 -5.35
N THR A 123 -1.20 -7.42 -6.52
CA THR A 123 -2.26 -7.00 -7.45
C THR A 123 -3.13 -8.18 -7.90
N LYS A 124 -2.52 -9.32 -8.26
CA LYS A 124 -3.26 -10.54 -8.63
C LYS A 124 -4.05 -11.10 -7.45
N SER A 125 -3.48 -11.08 -6.25
CA SER A 125 -4.12 -11.61 -5.05
C SER A 125 -5.38 -10.82 -4.71
N ILE A 126 -5.33 -9.49 -4.78
CA ILE A 126 -6.50 -8.61 -4.59
C ILE A 126 -7.54 -8.82 -5.70
N ALA A 127 -7.12 -9.05 -6.94
CA ALA A 127 -8.03 -9.30 -8.05
C ALA A 127 -8.82 -10.62 -7.92
N LEU A 128 -8.26 -11.60 -7.20
CA LEU A 128 -8.82 -12.96 -7.05
C LEU A 128 -9.57 -13.17 -5.73
N ALA A 129 -9.52 -12.19 -4.81
CA ALA A 129 -10.15 -12.25 -3.50
C ALA A 129 -11.68 -12.15 -3.59
#